data_AF-K7NGR5-F1
#
_entry.id   AF-K7NGR5-F1
#
_cell.length_a   1.000
_cell.length_b   1.000
_cell.length_c   1.000
_cell.angle_alpha   90.00
_cell.angle_beta   90.00
_cell.angle_gamma   90.00
#
_symmetry.space_group_name_H-M   'P 1'
#
loop_
_entity.id
_entity.type
_entity.pdbx_description
1 polymer ?
#
loop_
_entity_poly.entity_id
_entity_poly.type
_entity_poly.pdbx_seq_one_letter_code
_entity_poly.pdbx_strand_id
1 'polypeptide(L)'
;PKNATTSVCVWELEKMTLLWKEIDRTPDMMCQEFNGKQVQMSCLGNKGLVLLSLRSRQLNRLVLYDLSKKLWLKVPSCVLPRSRKRQWIACGTSFEPCINASVG
;
A
#
# COMPACT_ATOMS: atom_id res chain seq x y z
N PRO A 1 15.70 -20.27 13.92
CA PRO A 1 15.35 -18.86 13.60
C PRO A 1 14.13 -18.82 12.66
N LYS A 2 12.96 -18.37 13.15
CA LYS A 2 11.82 -18.08 12.25
C LYS A 2 12.23 -16.90 11.37
N ASN A 3 12.26 -17.10 10.05
CA ASN A 3 12.53 -16.03 9.10
C ASN A 3 11.49 -14.92 9.32
N ALA A 4 11.93 -13.74 9.74
CA ALA A 4 11.04 -12.61 9.94
C ALA A 4 10.53 -12.13 8.57
N THR A 5 9.29 -12.49 8.24
CA THR A 5 8.64 -12.04 7.01
C THR A 5 8.33 -10.55 7.13
N THR A 6 8.73 -9.75 6.15
CA THR A 6 8.40 -8.32 6.11
C THR A 6 6.91 -8.13 5.83
N SER A 7 6.16 -7.56 6.79
CA SER A 7 4.72 -7.28 6.68
C SER A 7 4.41 -5.80 6.93
N VAL A 8 3.32 -5.31 6.37
CA VAL A 8 2.76 -3.98 6.68
C VAL A 8 1.60 -4.15 7.65
N CYS A 9 1.62 -3.39 8.75
CA CYS A 9 0.56 -3.40 9.77
C CYS A 9 -0.21 -2.08 9.70
N VAL A 10 -1.50 -2.13 9.97
CA VAL A 10 -2.38 -0.96 10.08
C VAL A 10 -2.72 -0.78 11.55
N TRP A 11 -2.41 0.40 12.07
CA TRP A 11 -2.67 0.76 13.45
C TRP A 11 -3.67 1.90 13.50
N GLU A 12 -4.59 1.82 14.47
CA GLU A 12 -5.55 2.87 14.78
C GLU A 12 -5.28 3.41 16.18
N LEU A 13 -5.38 4.74 16.33
CA LEU A 13 -5.29 5.40 17.62
C LEU A 13 -6.68 5.44 18.28
N GLU A 14 -6.83 4.74 19.39
CA GLU A 14 -8.06 4.76 20.18
C GLU A 14 -8.18 6.10 20.91
N LYS A 15 -9.18 6.91 20.54
CA LYS A 15 -9.29 8.31 21.00
C LYS A 15 -9.50 8.47 22.51
N MET A 16 -10.09 7.47 23.16
CA MET A 16 -10.42 7.53 24.60
C MET A 16 -9.20 7.21 25.47
N THR A 17 -8.44 6.19 25.10
CA THR A 17 -7.30 5.70 25.87
C THR A 17 -5.96 6.26 25.38
N LEU A 18 -5.94 6.84 24.17
CA LEU A 18 -4.74 7.29 23.45
C LEU A 18 -3.76 6.14 23.18
N LEU A 19 -4.26 4.91 23.07
CA LEU A 19 -3.47 3.74 22.76
C LEU A 19 -3.56 3.38 21.28
N TRP A 20 -2.43 2.92 20.74
CA TRP A 20 -2.37 2.37 19.40
C TRP A 20 -2.76 0.89 19.43
N LYS A 21 -3.67 0.51 18.54
CA LYS A 21 -4.11 -0.87 18.35
C LYS A 21 -3.86 -1.31 16.92
N GLU A 22 -3.22 -2.46 16.74
CA GLU A 22 -3.14 -3.09 15.41
C GLU A 22 -4.54 -3.56 15.03
N ILE A 23 -5.06 -3.07 13.90
CA ILE A 23 -6.42 -3.36 13.43
C ILE A 23 -6.43 -4.26 12.19
N ASP A 24 -5.31 -4.35 11.47
CA ASP A 24 -5.14 -5.25 10.33
C ASP A 24 -3.67 -5.39 9.92
N ARG A 25 -3.36 -6.39 9.09
CA ARG A 25 -2.02 -6.67 8.55
C ARG A 25 -2.13 -7.20 7.12
N THR A 26 -1.17 -6.83 6.27
CA THR A 26 -1.06 -7.40 4.92
C THR A 26 -1.04 -8.93 4.96
N PRO A 27 -1.81 -9.64 4.11
CA PRO A 27 -1.80 -11.10 4.05
C PRO A 27 -0.40 -11.68 3.76
N ASP A 28 -0.10 -12.85 4.34
CA ASP A 28 1.20 -13.51 4.21
C ASP A 28 1.63 -13.75 2.76
N MET A 29 0.69 -14.14 1.90
CA MET A 29 0.96 -14.36 0.46
C MET A 29 1.49 -13.09 -0.22
N MET A 30 1.09 -11.91 0.25
CA MET A 30 1.61 -10.64 -0.25
C MET A 30 3.01 -10.36 0.32
N CYS A 31 3.23 -10.68 1.60
CA CYS A 31 4.50 -10.51 2.30
C CYS A 31 5.63 -11.34 1.69
N GLN A 32 5.33 -12.54 1.18
CA GLN A 32 6.32 -13.44 0.56
C GLN A 32 7.11 -12.79 -0.59
N GLU A 33 6.50 -11.89 -1.37
CA GLU A 33 7.18 -11.20 -2.47
C GLU A 33 8.35 -10.31 -1.98
N PHE A 34 8.34 -9.94 -0.70
CA PHE A 34 9.28 -9.01 -0.07
C PHE A 34 10.33 -9.70 0.80
N ASN A 35 10.21 -11.01 1.05
CA ASN A 35 11.08 -11.71 1.98
C ASN A 35 12.57 -11.57 1.61
N GLY A 36 13.40 -11.20 2.59
CA GLY A 36 14.84 -10.99 2.40
C GLY A 36 15.22 -9.78 1.54
N LYS A 37 14.27 -8.91 1.17
CA LYS A 37 14.52 -7.69 0.37
C LYS A 37 14.47 -6.46 1.26
N GLN A 38 15.38 -5.52 1.04
CA GLN A 38 15.24 -4.18 1.61
C GLN A 38 14.16 -3.43 0.81
N VAL A 39 13.02 -3.19 1.46
CA VAL A 39 11.84 -2.57 0.85
C VAL A 39 11.65 -1.17 1.42
N GLN A 40 11.61 -0.17 0.53
CA GLN A 40 11.13 1.17 0.82
C GLN A 40 9.62 1.21 0.63
N MET A 41 8.93 1.90 1.54
CA MET A 41 7.49 2.09 1.51
C MET A 41 7.17 3.58 1.41
N SER A 42 6.26 3.94 0.50
CA SER A 42 5.58 5.23 0.50
C SER A 42 4.07 4.99 0.38
N CYS A 43 3.25 5.90 0.90
CA CYS A 43 1.79 5.77 0.83
C CYS A 43 1.09 7.09 0.52
N LEU A 44 -0.14 6.99 0.02
CA LEU A 44 -1.05 8.10 -0.23
C LEU A 44 -2.45 7.70 0.25
N GLY A 45 -3.09 8.56 1.05
CA GLY A 45 -4.47 8.38 1.49
C GLY A 45 -5.45 9.21 0.68
N ASN A 46 -6.62 8.65 0.37
CA ASN A 46 -7.76 9.37 -0.20
C ASN A 46 -9.09 8.75 0.28
N LYS A 47 -9.90 9.50 1.03
CA LYS A 47 -11.28 9.13 1.42
C LYS A 47 -11.44 7.67 1.89
N GLY A 48 -10.56 7.20 2.78
CA GLY A 48 -10.62 5.83 3.32
C GLY A 48 -9.86 4.78 2.51
N LEU A 49 -9.27 5.15 1.37
CA LEU A 49 -8.34 4.30 0.63
C LEU A 49 -6.90 4.72 0.92
N VAL A 50 -6.01 3.75 1.10
CA VAL A 50 -4.57 3.97 1.24
C VAL A 50 -3.86 3.20 0.15
N LEU A 51 -3.22 3.90 -0.78
CA LEU A 51 -2.36 3.31 -1.79
C LEU A 51 -0.92 3.26 -1.26
N LEU A 52 -0.29 2.09 -1.28
CA LEU A 52 1.09 1.86 -0.88
C LEU A 52 1.95 1.49 -2.09
N SER A 53 3.16 2.03 -2.14
CA SER A 53 4.22 1.66 -3.07
C SER A 53 5.34 0.99 -2.29
N LEU A 54 5.54 -0.29 -2.56
CA LEU A 54 6.57 -1.13 -1.96
C LEU A 54 7.67 -1.39 -2.99
N ARG A 55 8.86 -0.85 -2.76
CA ARG A 55 9.95 -0.84 -3.73
C ARG A 55 11.25 -1.40 -3.17
N SER A 56 11.92 -2.24 -3.96
CA SER A 56 13.32 -2.64 -3.73
C SER A 56 14.13 -2.46 -5.02
N ARG A 57 15.38 -2.93 -5.05
CA ARG A 57 16.21 -2.92 -6.26
C ARG A 57 15.59 -3.72 -7.42
N GLN A 58 14.81 -4.75 -7.14
CA GLN A 58 14.27 -5.68 -8.16
C GLN A 58 12.75 -5.77 -8.16
N LEU A 59 12.08 -5.12 -7.21
CA LEU A 59 10.64 -5.20 -7.04
C LEU A 59 10.04 -3.80 -6.94
N ASN A 60 8.85 -3.67 -7.51
CA ASN A 60 8.05 -2.46 -7.42
C ASN A 60 6.57 -2.84 -7.49
N ARG A 61 5.89 -2.79 -6.35
CA ARG A 61 4.50 -3.25 -6.20
C ARG A 61 3.64 -2.13 -5.62
N LEU A 62 2.45 -1.99 -6.20
CA LEU A 62 1.40 -1.14 -5.69
C LEU A 62 0.33 -2.00 -5.01
N VAL A 63 -0.08 -1.59 -3.82
CA VAL A 63 -1.10 -2.26 -3.01
C VAL A 63 -2.08 -1.21 -2.53
N LEU A 64 -3.38 -1.50 -2.62
CA LEU A 64 -4.43 -0.65 -2.09
C LEU A 64 -4.98 -1.29 -0.82
N TYR A 65 -5.20 -0.49 0.21
CA TYR A 65 -5.91 -0.87 1.42
C TYR A 65 -7.19 -0.04 1.55
N ASP A 66 -8.33 -0.72 1.61
CA ASP A 66 -9.64 -0.12 1.87
C ASP A 66 -9.93 -0.18 3.37
N LEU A 67 -9.91 0.98 4.04
CA LEU A 67 -10.13 1.10 5.49
C LEU A 67 -11.54 0.68 5.89
N SER A 68 -12.55 0.94 5.04
CA SER A 68 -13.95 0.62 5.34
C SER A 68 -14.21 -0.88 5.25
N LYS A 69 -13.59 -1.54 4.28
CA LYS A 69 -13.75 -2.99 4.06
C LYS A 69 -12.69 -3.83 4.76
N LYS A 70 -11.64 -3.20 5.30
CA LYS A 70 -10.43 -3.87 5.80
C LYS A 70 -9.87 -4.87 4.79
N LEU A 71 -9.72 -4.39 3.55
CA LEU A 71 -9.38 -5.24 2.42
C LEU A 71 -8.08 -4.78 1.76
N TRP A 72 -7.16 -5.72 1.59
CA TRP A 72 -5.93 -5.54 0.82
C TRP A 72 -6.14 -6.01 -0.62
N LEU A 73 -5.84 -5.13 -1.57
CA LEU A 73 -5.96 -5.39 -3.00
C LEU A 73 -4.60 -5.17 -3.68
N LYS A 74 -4.18 -6.15 -4.48
CA LYS A 74 -3.04 -5.93 -5.39
C LYS A 74 -3.51 -5.02 -6.53
N VAL A 75 -2.79 -3.94 -6.75
CA VAL A 75 -3.06 -3.08 -7.91
C VAL A 75 -2.34 -3.69 -9.11
N PRO A 76 -3.03 -3.92 -10.24
CA PRO A 76 -2.40 -4.43 -11.45
C PRO A 76 -1.21 -3.57 -11.85
N SER A 77 -0.14 -4.22 -12.32
CA SER A 77 1.02 -3.47 -12.82
C SER A 77 0.60 -2.70 -14.07
N CYS A 78 0.43 -1.38 -13.96
CA CYS A 78 0.25 -0.48 -15.10
C CYS A 78 1.46 -0.59 -16.06
N VAL A 79 1.28 -1.24 -17.21
CA VAL A 79 2.35 -1.39 -18.19
C VAL A 79 2.68 -0.01 -18.76
N LEU A 80 3.72 0.63 -18.23
CA LEU A 80 4.22 1.87 -18.80
C LEU A 80 4.77 1.55 -20.20
N PRO A 81 4.32 2.24 -21.27
CA PRO A 81 4.85 2.02 -22.60
C PRO A 81 6.37 2.18 -22.59
N ARG A 82 7.09 1.09 -22.87
CA ARG A 82 8.50 1.04 -23.28
C ARG A 82 9.48 1.90 -22.46
N SER A 83 9.41 1.93 -21.13
CA SER A 83 10.41 2.64 -20.33
C SER A 83 11.01 1.77 -19.22
N ARG A 84 12.31 1.95 -18.94
CA ARG A 84 13.00 1.37 -17.77
C ARG A 84 12.56 2.04 -16.44
N LYS A 85 11.56 2.93 -16.48
CA LYS A 85 11.14 3.70 -15.30
C LYS A 85 10.28 2.82 -14.41
N ARG A 86 10.62 2.79 -13.12
CA ARG A 86 9.82 2.11 -12.09
C ARG A 86 8.59 2.94 -11.82
N GLN A 87 7.42 2.29 -11.73
CA GLN A 87 6.20 2.96 -11.26
C GLN A 87 6.44 3.58 -9.88
N TRP A 88 5.90 4.77 -9.67
CA TRP A 88 5.89 5.41 -8.36
C TRP A 88 4.52 6.01 -8.14
N ILE A 89 4.12 6.16 -6.89
CA ILE A 89 2.99 7.00 -6.56
C ILE A 89 3.41 8.43 -6.94
N ALA A 90 2.73 9.02 -7.92
CA ALA A 90 2.85 10.44 -8.18
C ALA A 90 2.16 11.15 -7.00
N CYS A 91 2.91 11.96 -6.27
CA CYS A 91 2.34 12.82 -5.25
C CYS A 91 1.70 14.01 -5.96
N GLY A 92 0.37 14.02 -6.01
CA GLY A 92 -0.42 15.14 -6.50
C GLY A 92 -1.53 15.43 -5.51
N THR A 93 -1.79 16.71 -5.27
CA THR A 93 -2.98 17.14 -4.52
C THR A 93 -4.17 17.05 -5.47
N SER A 94 -5.14 16.19 -5.17
CA SER A 94 -6.44 16.26 -5.85
C SER A 94 -7.05 17.63 -5.54
N PHE A 95 -7.37 18.40 -6.58
CA PHE A 95 -8.16 19.63 -6.47
C PHE A 95 -9.59 19.34 -6.97
N GLU A 96 -10.55 20.15 -6.55
CA GLU A 96 -11.94 20.01 -7.01
C GLU A 96 -12.09 20.78 -8.35
N PRO A 97 -12.71 20.18 -9.38
CA PRO A 97 -13.43 18.91 -9.38
C PRO A 97 -12.51 17.67 -9.48
N CYS A 98 -12.76 16.68 -8.63
CA CYS A 98 -11.98 15.43 -8.61
C CYS A 98 -12.58 14.36 -9.54
N ILE A 99 -11.75 13.79 -10.42
CA ILE A 99 -12.14 12.63 -11.25
C ILE A 99 -12.21 11.41 -10.33
N ASN A 100 -13.40 11.10 -9.83
CA ASN A 100 -13.65 9.82 -9.16
C ASN A 100 -13.67 8.72 -10.24
N ALA A 101 -12.66 7.87 -10.26
CA ALA A 101 -12.70 6.66 -11.09
C ALA A 101 -13.66 5.65 -10.43
N SER A 102 -14.85 5.50 -10.99
CA SER A 102 -15.76 4.40 -10.68
C SER A 102 -15.28 3.15 -11.40
N VAL A 103 -14.96 2.09 -10.64
CA VAL A 103 -14.71 0.75 -11.19
C VAL A 103 -16.07 0.20 -11.63
N GLY A 104 -16.28 0.07 -12.93
CA GLY A 104 -17.38 -0.70 -13.51
C GLY A 104 -17.08 -2.19 -13.54
#